data_AF-A0A9P8UZV1-F1
#
_entry.id   AF-A0A9P8UZV1-F1
#
_cell.length_a   1.000
_cell.length_b   1.000
_cell.length_c   1.000
_cell.angle_alpha   90.00
_cell.angle_beta   90.00
_cell.angle_gamma   90.00
#
_symmetry.space_group_name_H-M   'P 1'
#
loop_
_entity.id
_entity.type
_entity.pdbx_description
1 polymer ?
#
loop_
_entity_poly.entity_id
_entity_poly.type
_entity_poly.pdbx_seq_one_letter_code
_entity_poly.pdbx_strand_id
1 'polypeptide(L)'
;TGLDVFHQVHCINQVRKALYPEYYPPSQSSIPSKTDTNNENLAEHCLDYVRQAVMCNADTTLVTHKWFESAQTFGPNFRTQHTCRNFDALMDWSLARS
;
A
#
# COMPACT_ATOMS: atom_id res chain seq x y z
N THR A 1 -0.72 11.89 1.89
CA THR A 1 0.32 11.40 0.95
C THR A 1 -0.24 11.47 -0.45
N GLY A 2 0.38 12.22 -1.36
CA GLY A 2 -0.15 12.47 -2.71
C GLY A 2 0.41 11.58 -3.83
N LEU A 3 1.52 10.88 -3.57
CA LEU A 3 2.16 9.98 -4.54
C LEU A 3 1.69 8.53 -4.39
N ASP A 4 1.53 7.85 -5.52
CA ASP A 4 0.99 6.49 -5.56
C ASP A 4 1.92 5.47 -4.89
N VAL A 5 3.25 5.60 -4.99
CA VAL A 5 4.19 4.70 -4.28
C VAL A 5 3.94 4.65 -2.77
N PHE A 6 3.63 5.78 -2.13
CA PHE A 6 3.35 5.81 -0.69
C PHE A 6 1.99 5.19 -0.36
N HIS A 7 1.02 5.28 -1.25
CA HIS A 7 -0.26 4.61 -1.10
C HIS A 7 -0.13 3.09 -1.28
N GLN A 8 0.64 2.64 -2.28
CA GLN A 8 0.94 1.23 -2.51
C GLN A 8 1.64 0.61 -1.29
N VAL A 9 2.67 1.26 -0.74
CA VAL A 9 3.35 0.80 0.49
C VAL A 9 2.41 0.77 1.70
N HIS A 10 1.53 1.78 1.84
CA HIS A 10 0.50 1.79 2.88
C HIS A 10 -0.44 0.58 2.76
N CYS A 11 -0.97 0.31 1.57
CA CYS A 11 -1.87 -0.82 1.30
C CYS A 11 -1.21 -2.17 1.62
N ILE A 12 0.06 -2.35 1.22
CA ILE A 12 0.84 -3.56 1.57
C ILE A 12 0.94 -3.72 3.09
N ASN A 13 1.20 -2.64 3.82
CA ASN A 13 1.24 -2.68 5.29
C ASN A 13 -0.12 -2.99 5.92
N GLN A 14 -1.23 -2.52 5.33
CA GLN A 14 -2.57 -2.87 5.82
C GLN A 14 -2.89 -4.36 5.61
N VAL A 15 -2.49 -4.94 4.48
CA VAL A 15 -2.58 -6.40 4.25
C VAL A 15 -1.71 -7.16 5.25
N ARG A 16 -0.46 -6.74 5.45
CA ARG A 16 0.43 -7.33 6.47
C ARG A 16 -0.23 -7.33 7.85
N LYS A 17 -0.79 -6.20 8.29
CA LYS A 17 -1.47 -6.11 9.61
C LYS A 17 -2.68 -7.04 9.71
N ALA A 18 -3.46 -7.19 8.63
CA ALA A 18 -4.62 -8.07 8.61
C ALA A 18 -4.27 -9.55 8.78
N LEU A 19 -3.03 -9.96 8.45
CA LEU A 19 -2.53 -11.31 8.66
C LEU A 19 -2.16 -11.60 10.12
N TYR A 20 -1.91 -10.59 10.96
CA TYR A 20 -1.55 -10.76 12.38
C TYR A 20 -2.57 -10.09 13.31
N PRO A 21 -3.83 -10.56 13.33
CA PRO A 21 -4.90 -9.96 14.13
C PRO A 21 -4.65 -10.04 15.64
N GLU A 22 -3.84 -11.00 16.11
CA GLU A 22 -3.43 -11.10 17.51
C GLU A 22 -2.44 -10.01 17.92
N TYR A 23 -1.57 -9.59 16.99
CA TYR A 23 -0.63 -8.49 17.20
C TYR A 23 -1.25 -7.12 16.86
N TYR A 24 -2.16 -7.08 15.88
CA TYR A 24 -2.87 -5.88 15.41
C TYR A 24 -4.39 -6.06 15.55
N PRO A 25 -4.96 -5.86 16.75
CA PRO A 25 -6.38 -6.07 17.01
C PRO A 25 -7.28 -5.17 16.15
N PRO A 26 -8.55 -5.59 15.88
CA PRO A 26 -9.43 -4.98 14.88
C PRO A 26 -9.76 -3.49 15.07
N SER A 27 -9.54 -2.92 16.27
CA SER A 27 -9.64 -1.48 16.49
C SER A 27 -8.57 -0.67 15.74
N GLN A 28 -7.51 -1.32 15.26
CA GLN A 28 -6.41 -0.74 14.47
C GLN A 28 -6.36 -1.24 13.01
N SER A 29 -7.14 -2.26 12.67
CA SER A 29 -7.10 -2.99 11.40
C SER A 29 -8.54 -3.32 10.96
N SER A 30 -9.08 -2.53 10.04
CA SER A 30 -10.46 -2.64 9.53
C SER A 30 -10.70 -3.87 8.62
N ILE A 31 -9.92 -4.93 8.77
CA ILE A 31 -10.01 -6.15 7.94
C ILE A 31 -10.29 -7.36 8.86
N PRO A 32 -11.35 -8.15 8.60
CA PRO A 32 -11.71 -9.28 9.43
C PRO A 32 -10.62 -10.37 9.45
N SER A 33 -10.30 -10.83 10.67
CA SER A 33 -9.35 -11.89 10.97
C SER A 33 -9.78 -13.23 10.36
N LYS A 34 -8.89 -13.86 9.56
CA LYS A 34 -8.97 -15.29 9.24
C LYS A 34 -7.68 -15.96 9.72
N THR A 35 -7.79 -16.81 10.73
CA THR A 35 -6.70 -17.57 11.32
C THR A 35 -6.47 -18.85 10.50
N ASP A 36 -5.42 -18.87 9.68
CA ASP A 36 -4.85 -20.10 9.14
C ASP A 36 -3.32 -19.96 9.16
N THR A 37 -2.70 -20.44 10.23
CA THR A 37 -1.32 -20.13 10.67
C THR A 37 -0.24 -20.89 9.89
N ASN A 38 -0.61 -21.77 8.96
CA ASN A 38 0.34 -22.64 8.26
C ASN A 38 1.00 -21.99 7.03
N ASN A 39 0.62 -20.75 6.67
CA ASN A 39 1.09 -20.06 5.46
C ASN A 39 1.75 -18.69 5.71
N GLU A 40 2.05 -18.37 6.98
CA GLU A 40 2.59 -17.06 7.40
C GLU A 40 3.92 -16.75 6.71
N ASN A 41 4.86 -17.69 6.69
CA ASN A 41 6.16 -17.51 6.01
C ASN A 41 6.03 -17.26 4.50
N LEU A 42 5.06 -17.89 3.84
CA LEU A 42 4.83 -17.68 2.40
C LEU A 42 4.22 -16.30 2.16
N ALA A 43 3.20 -15.93 2.94
CA ALA A 43 2.54 -14.65 2.82
C ALA A 43 3.49 -13.47 3.12
N GLU A 44 4.36 -13.59 4.12
CA GLU A 44 5.37 -12.58 4.43
C GLU A 44 6.36 -12.37 3.28
N HIS A 45 6.94 -13.45 2.73
CA HIS A 45 7.89 -13.32 1.64
C HIS A 45 7.22 -12.75 0.38
N CYS A 46 5.98 -13.14 0.09
CA CYS A 46 5.20 -12.61 -1.02
C CYS A 46 4.95 -11.11 -0.85
N LEU A 47 4.55 -10.69 0.36
CA LEU A 47 4.34 -9.27 0.67
C LEU A 47 5.63 -8.46 0.57
N ASP A 48 6.76 -9.00 1.02
CA ASP A 48 8.05 -8.33 0.87
C ASP A 48 8.49 -8.24 -0.60
N TYR A 49 8.29 -9.29 -1.40
CA TYR A 49 8.53 -9.24 -2.84
C TYR A 49 7.69 -8.15 -3.53
N VAL A 50 6.40 -8.06 -3.18
CA VAL A 50 5.51 -7.01 -3.71
C VAL A 50 5.96 -5.62 -3.25
N ARG A 51 6.38 -5.47 -1.99
CA ARG A 51 6.95 -4.21 -1.47
C ARG A 51 8.21 -3.82 -2.26
N GLN A 52 9.12 -4.75 -2.49
CA GLN A 52 10.34 -4.52 -3.27
C GLN A 52 10.02 -4.14 -4.72
N ALA A 53 9.05 -4.79 -5.35
CA ALA A 53 8.59 -4.45 -6.70
C ALA A 53 7.97 -3.04 -6.76
N VAL A 54 7.14 -2.67 -5.77
CA VAL A 54 6.57 -1.32 -5.63
C VAL A 54 7.67 -0.27 -5.46
N MET A 55 8.66 -0.53 -4.62
CA MET A 55 9.78 0.39 -4.41
C MET A 55 10.72 0.46 -5.62
N CYS A 56 10.90 -0.62 -6.37
CA CYS A 56 11.67 -0.61 -7.61
C CYS A 56 10.98 0.22 -8.70
N ASN A 57 9.63 0.16 -8.75
CA ASN A 57 8.87 0.99 -9.67
C ASN A 57 8.78 2.45 -9.19
N ALA A 58 8.68 2.67 -7.87
CA ALA A 58 8.59 3.99 -7.22
C ALA A 58 7.73 5.01 -7.97
N ASP A 59 6.47 4.64 -8.25
CA ASP A 59 5.59 5.47 -9.05
C ASP A 59 5.30 6.84 -8.42
N THR A 60 5.70 7.90 -9.14
CA THR A 60 5.51 9.30 -8.78
C THR A 60 4.18 9.87 -9.26
N THR A 61 3.30 9.05 -9.83
CA THR A 61 2.01 9.54 -10.30
C THR A 61 1.17 10.07 -9.15
N LEU A 62 0.52 11.22 -9.39
CA LEU A 62 -0.42 11.81 -8.45
C LEU A 62 -1.69 10.97 -8.38
N VAL A 63 -2.07 10.57 -7.17
CA VAL A 63 -3.36 9.89 -6.93
C VAL A 63 -4.48 10.93 -7.04
N THR A 64 -5.10 10.98 -8.21
CA THR A 64 -6.27 11.83 -8.45
C THR A 64 -7.50 11.24 -7.79
N HIS A 65 -8.47 12.08 -7.42
CA HIS A 65 -9.77 11.58 -6.96
C HIS A 65 -10.75 11.55 -8.14
N LYS A 66 -11.57 10.49 -8.20
CA LYS A 66 -12.69 10.38 -9.12
C LYS A 66 -13.97 10.02 -8.39
N TRP A 67 -15.10 10.36 -8.99
CA TRP A 67 -16.40 9.93 -8.52
C TRP A 67 -16.60 8.42 -8.76
N PHE A 68 -17.08 7.71 -7.74
CA PHE A 68 -17.46 6.30 -7.82
C PHE A 68 -18.97 6.14 -7.70
N GLU A 69 -19.63 5.89 -8.84
CA GLU A 69 -21.09 5.73 -8.93
C GLU A 69 -21.63 4.69 -7.93
N SER A 70 -20.95 3.54 -7.80
CA SER A 70 -21.38 2.43 -6.95
C SER A 70 -21.33 2.74 -5.45
N ALA A 71 -20.46 3.67 -5.05
CA ALA A 71 -20.25 4.06 -3.65
C ALA A 71 -20.78 5.47 -3.33
N GLN A 72 -21.31 6.19 -4.33
CA GLN A 72 -21.81 7.56 -4.24
C GLN A 72 -20.84 8.51 -3.50
N THR A 73 -19.53 8.37 -3.80
CA THR A 73 -18.47 9.12 -3.13
C THR A 73 -17.27 9.38 -4.04
N PHE A 74 -16.45 10.36 -3.69
CA PHE A 74 -15.13 10.53 -4.28
C PHE A 74 -14.15 9.56 -3.66
N GLY A 75 -13.33 8.94 -4.50
CA GLY A 75 -12.25 8.07 -4.06
C GLY A 75 -11.02 8.18 -4.94
N PRO A 76 -9.90 7.58 -4.53
CA PRO A 76 -8.68 7.59 -5.31
C PRO A 76 -8.79 6.82 -6.64
N ASN A 77 -8.18 7.35 -7.69
CA ASN A 77 -8.10 6.74 -9.01
C ASN A 77 -6.72 6.12 -9.26
N PHE A 78 -6.67 4.79 -9.26
CA PHE A 78 -5.41 4.03 -9.40
C PHE A 78 -5.09 3.59 -10.84
N ARG A 79 -5.88 3.98 -11.84
CA ARG A 79 -5.58 3.62 -13.25
C ARG A 79 -4.68 4.68 -13.87
N THR A 80 -3.37 4.53 -13.67
CA THR A 80 -2.37 5.45 -14.22
C THR A 80 -1.19 4.67 -14.83
N GLN A 81 -0.34 5.34 -15.60
CA GLN A 81 0.79 4.72 -16.29
C GLN A 81 2.04 4.78 -15.40
N HIS A 82 2.62 3.61 -15.11
CA HIS A 82 3.73 3.48 -14.16
C HIS A 82 5.11 3.46 -14.87
N THR A 83 6.16 4.00 -14.23
CA THR A 83 7.56 3.95 -14.73
C THR A 83 8.55 3.78 -13.57
N CYS A 84 9.61 2.98 -13.73
CA CYS A 84 10.60 2.75 -12.66
C CYS A 84 11.44 3.99 -12.32
N ARG A 85 11.64 4.26 -11.03
CA ARG A 85 12.41 5.42 -10.49
C ARG A 85 13.24 5.04 -9.25
N ASN A 86 14.19 5.89 -8.88
CA ASN A 86 14.98 5.72 -7.66
C ASN A 86 14.12 6.05 -6.42
N PHE A 87 13.83 5.04 -5.59
CA PHE A 87 12.99 5.19 -4.40
C PHE A 87 13.60 6.10 -3.33
N ASP A 88 14.90 5.96 -3.05
CA ASP A 88 15.56 6.70 -1.98
C ASP A 88 15.59 8.19 -2.27
N ALA A 89 15.89 8.57 -3.51
CA ALA A 89 15.85 9.95 -3.96
C ALA A 89 14.44 10.58 -3.84
N LEU A 90 13.38 9.77 -4.06
CA LEU A 90 11.99 10.21 -3.90
C LEU A 90 11.60 10.35 -2.42
N MET A 91 12.08 9.45 -1.58
CA MET A 91 11.87 9.52 -0.14
C MET A 91 12.54 10.77 0.45
N ASP A 92 13.80 11.03 0.09
CA ASP A 92 14.53 12.23 0.50
C ASP A 92 13.83 13.51 0.03
N TRP A 93 13.38 13.54 -1.24
CA TRP A 93 12.61 14.67 -1.77
C TRP A 93 11.31 14.91 -0.99
N SER A 94 10.60 13.83 -0.64
CA SER A 94 9.32 13.88 0.08
C SER A 94 9.51 14.35 1.51
N LEU A 95 10.51 13.84 2.23
CA LEU A 95 10.82 14.22 3.62
C LEU A 95 11.27 15.68 3.71
N ALA A 96 12.00 16.19 2.72
CA ALA A 96 12.40 17.59 2.67
C ALA A 96 11.23 18.57 2.46
N ARG A 97 10.03 18.07 2.13
CA ARG A 97 8.84 18.86 1.76
C ARG A 97 7.56 18.42 2.48
N SER A 98 7.70 17.58 3.50
CA SER A 98 6.59 17.05 4.33
C SER A 98 6.29 17.92 5.53
#